data_AF-A0A3P9DHL1-F1
#
_entry.id   AF-A0A3P9DHL1-F1
#
_cell.length_a   1.000
_cell.length_b   1.000
_cell.length_c   1.000
_cell.angle_alpha   90.00
_cell.angle_beta   90.00
_cell.angle_gamma   90.00
#
_symmetry.space_group_name_H-M   'P 1'
#
loop_
_entity.id
_entity.type
_entity.pdbx_description
1 polymer ?
#
loop_
_entity_poly.entity_id
_entity_poly.type
_entity_poly.pdbx_seq_one_letter_code
_entity_poly.pdbx_strand_id
1 'polypeptide(L)'
;MSYLWCNIGSVLFCCFFNFSHNVTCHFSLQLIVPALFLLSGSLCGASVVDPVLTFDHRDPVTGEILKCPKCPPGTFMSAHCTATTPTQCQPCKNGHFTDLWNYLPRCLYCNDLCTGNLEVETECFYSADDFCIQHTECGPGYGVQTKGTQQTNTVCEKCPEGYFSSSSSAVDLCVKHQECSSGQSVLLTGSAYSDTVCGTCESLANGGETLRTFLSGFFHAHRMRVGKIKKFVSKCQLNHCLLATDTSLPCQKRGPISPNREPLMDHIIDWLAKAPEEKLRKIPDMLTASDLNSMAEKLKKRLHEIKQQNPNCSLTIDEGSFSHCQTQEQWRMSRRLLGKCCQVTC
;
A
#
# COMPACT_ATOMS: atom_id res chain seq x y z
N MET A 1 44.65 -8.75 -29.12
CA MET A 1 43.54 -9.72 -29.06
C MET A 1 43.45 -10.20 -27.64
N SER A 2 42.46 -9.71 -26.90
CA SER A 2 42.25 -10.07 -25.50
C SER A 2 41.13 -11.11 -25.47
N TYR A 3 41.39 -12.30 -24.92
CA TYR A 3 40.40 -13.37 -24.78
C TYR A 3 39.64 -13.17 -23.47
N LEU A 4 38.30 -13.17 -23.50
CA LEU A 4 37.47 -13.20 -22.30
C LEU A 4 36.55 -14.42 -22.38
N TRP A 5 36.60 -15.27 -21.36
CA TRP A 5 35.79 -16.48 -21.24
C TRP A 5 34.48 -16.11 -20.54
N CYS A 6 33.33 -16.46 -21.14
CA CYS A 6 32.02 -16.27 -20.52
C CYS A 6 31.42 -17.65 -20.22
N ASN A 7 30.96 -17.84 -18.99
CA ASN A 7 30.48 -19.13 -18.47
C ASN A 7 28.96 -19.06 -18.28
N ILE A 8 28.21 -19.90 -18.99
CA ILE A 8 26.76 -20.07 -18.82
C ILE A 8 26.49 -21.58 -18.77
N GLY A 9 26.41 -22.12 -17.55
CA GLY A 9 26.28 -23.56 -17.33
C GLY A 9 27.51 -24.34 -17.81
N SER A 10 27.57 -25.66 -17.53
CA SER A 10 28.76 -26.50 -17.67
C SER A 10 29.28 -26.75 -19.10
N VAL A 11 29.08 -25.82 -20.04
CA VAL A 11 29.54 -25.90 -21.43
C VAL A 11 30.27 -24.62 -21.80
N LEU A 12 31.43 -24.79 -22.42
CA LEU A 12 32.40 -23.74 -22.62
C LEU A 12 32.37 -23.29 -24.08
N PHE A 13 31.99 -22.03 -24.33
CA PHE A 13 31.85 -21.48 -25.68
C PHE A 13 32.94 -20.45 -26.00
N CYS A 14 33.54 -20.56 -27.19
CA CYS A 14 34.40 -19.52 -27.76
C CYS A 14 33.55 -18.57 -28.62
N CYS A 15 33.43 -17.30 -28.22
CA CYS A 15 32.81 -16.25 -29.04
C CYS A 15 33.88 -15.36 -29.67
N PHE A 16 33.81 -15.19 -30.99
CA PHE A 16 34.51 -14.13 -31.72
C PHE A 16 33.57 -12.94 -31.90
N PHE A 17 33.99 -11.74 -31.51
CA PHE A 17 33.33 -10.50 -31.88
C PHE A 17 34.11 -9.82 -33.00
N ASN A 18 33.44 -9.53 -34.11
CA ASN A 18 33.87 -8.48 -35.00
C ASN A 18 32.69 -7.57 -35.35
N PHE A 19 33.01 -6.29 -35.43
CA PHE A 19 32.10 -5.16 -35.48
C PHE A 19 31.36 -5.13 -36.82
N SER A 20 30.09 -5.55 -36.86
CA SER A 20 29.01 -5.00 -37.72
C SER A 20 27.79 -5.94 -37.73
N HIS A 21 26.62 -5.32 -37.65
CA HIS A 21 25.25 -5.85 -37.67
C HIS A 21 24.97 -7.17 -38.42
N ASN A 22 24.05 -7.95 -37.82
CA ASN A 22 23.29 -9.12 -38.32
C ASN A 22 23.99 -10.50 -38.30
N VAL A 23 23.47 -11.41 -37.47
CA VAL A 23 23.87 -12.83 -37.47
C VAL A 23 22.64 -13.72 -37.64
N THR A 24 22.52 -14.35 -38.80
CA THR A 24 21.70 -15.52 -39.08
C THR A 24 22.52 -16.78 -38.79
N CYS A 25 22.03 -17.68 -37.94
CA CYS A 25 22.67 -18.98 -37.68
C CYS A 25 22.02 -20.06 -38.54
N HIS A 26 22.81 -20.70 -39.41
CA HIS A 26 22.37 -21.81 -40.25
C HIS A 26 22.39 -23.13 -39.46
N PHE A 27 21.23 -23.79 -39.35
CA PHE A 27 21.08 -25.12 -38.75
C PHE A 27 21.53 -26.19 -39.77
N SER A 28 22.55 -26.98 -39.44
CA SER A 28 22.90 -28.20 -40.18
C SER A 28 22.64 -29.41 -39.29
N LEU A 29 21.40 -29.89 -39.36
CA LEU A 29 20.96 -31.17 -38.81
C LEU A 29 21.22 -32.24 -39.88
N GLN A 30 22.23 -33.11 -39.72
CA GLN A 30 22.20 -34.49 -40.22
C GLN A 30 23.27 -35.35 -39.51
N LEU A 31 22.84 -36.55 -39.08
CA LEU A 31 23.62 -37.77 -38.80
C LEU A 31 24.27 -37.99 -37.42
N ILE A 32 23.53 -37.94 -36.29
CA ILE A 32 23.83 -38.83 -35.13
C ILE A 32 22.52 -39.20 -34.36
N VAL A 33 21.61 -39.95 -34.97
CA VAL A 33 20.52 -40.63 -34.26
C VAL A 33 20.31 -41.99 -34.94
N PRO A 34 21.11 -43.01 -34.60
CA PRO A 34 20.54 -44.14 -33.84
C PRO A 34 21.59 -44.96 -33.05
N ALA A 35 22.32 -44.36 -32.10
CA ALA A 35 23.25 -45.10 -31.23
C ALA A 35 22.98 -44.96 -29.72
N LEU A 36 22.03 -44.09 -29.32
CA LEU A 36 21.70 -43.86 -27.90
C LEU A 36 20.43 -44.57 -27.41
N PHE A 37 19.73 -45.31 -28.29
CA PHE A 37 18.50 -46.04 -27.93
C PHE A 37 18.71 -47.50 -27.50
N LEU A 38 19.96 -47.94 -27.27
CA LEU A 38 20.28 -49.30 -26.78
C LEU A 38 20.96 -49.33 -25.39
N LEU A 39 20.78 -48.28 -24.58
CA LEU A 39 21.15 -48.30 -23.15
C LEU A 39 19.98 -47.90 -22.23
N SER A 40 18.73 -48.11 -22.66
CA SER A 40 17.56 -48.08 -21.78
C SER A 40 17.27 -49.50 -21.27
N GLY A 41 18.11 -49.97 -20.35
CA GLY A 41 17.93 -51.29 -19.75
C GLY A 41 18.77 -51.44 -18.50
N SER A 42 18.12 -51.32 -17.35
CA SER A 42 18.62 -51.69 -16.01
C SER A 42 19.41 -50.63 -15.25
N LEU A 43 18.71 -49.62 -14.72
CA LEU A 43 18.94 -49.18 -13.35
C LEU A 43 17.60 -49.17 -12.62
N CYS A 44 17.38 -50.21 -11.81
CA CYS A 44 16.38 -50.19 -10.76
C CYS A 44 16.62 -48.96 -9.88
N GLY A 45 15.56 -48.18 -9.63
CA GLY A 45 15.59 -47.06 -8.72
C GLY A 45 15.98 -47.51 -7.31
N ALA A 46 17.25 -47.37 -6.96
CA ALA A 46 17.62 -47.13 -5.58
C ALA A 46 17.14 -45.70 -5.29
N SER A 47 16.00 -45.56 -4.62
CA SER A 47 15.70 -44.32 -3.92
C SER A 47 16.89 -44.07 -2.99
N VAL A 48 17.64 -43.01 -3.23
CA VAL A 48 18.58 -42.50 -2.24
C VAL A 48 17.70 -42.06 -1.09
N VAL A 49 17.51 -42.95 -0.10
CA VAL A 49 16.88 -42.57 1.16
C VAL A 49 17.87 -41.62 1.81
N ASP A 50 17.58 -40.32 1.73
CA ASP A 50 18.32 -39.33 2.49
C ASP A 50 18.42 -39.80 3.94
N PRO A 51 19.62 -39.87 4.55
CA PRO A 51 19.76 -40.39 5.89
C PRO A 51 18.95 -39.52 6.84
N VAL A 52 17.92 -40.10 7.45
CA VAL A 52 17.08 -39.42 8.44
C VAL A 52 17.97 -38.99 9.59
N LEU A 53 18.19 -37.68 9.71
CA LEU A 53 19.01 -37.08 10.75
C LEU A 53 18.33 -37.32 12.10
N THR A 54 19.03 -37.98 13.03
CA THR A 54 18.50 -38.37 14.35
C THR A 54 19.26 -37.74 15.51
N PHE A 55 18.67 -37.76 16.70
CA PHE A 55 19.28 -37.36 17.97
C PHE A 55 18.87 -38.33 19.09
N ASP A 56 19.72 -38.46 20.11
CA ASP A 56 19.47 -39.35 21.24
C ASP A 56 18.60 -38.65 22.29
N HIS A 57 17.54 -39.30 22.74
CA HIS A 57 16.63 -38.82 23.79
C HIS A 57 16.44 -39.93 24.83
N ARG A 58 16.60 -39.60 26.12
CA ARG A 58 16.24 -40.52 27.20
C ARG A 58 14.76 -40.39 27.50
N ASP A 59 14.01 -41.48 27.31
CA ASP A 59 12.60 -41.55 27.66
C ASP A 59 12.45 -41.36 29.18
N PRO A 60 11.69 -40.36 29.64
CA PRO A 60 11.56 -40.04 31.06
C PRO A 60 10.75 -41.08 31.86
N VAL A 61 9.99 -41.94 31.19
CA VAL A 61 9.15 -42.99 31.80
C VAL A 61 9.91 -44.31 31.90
N THR A 62 10.54 -44.75 30.81
CA THR A 62 11.23 -46.06 30.76
C THR A 62 12.72 -45.96 31.08
N GLY A 63 13.31 -44.75 30.97
CA GLY A 63 14.74 -44.53 31.12
C GLY A 63 15.58 -44.99 29.94
N GLU A 64 14.97 -45.53 28.88
CA GLU A 64 15.65 -46.03 27.68
C GLU A 64 16.14 -44.88 26.80
N ILE A 65 17.23 -45.10 26.05
CA ILE A 65 17.74 -44.11 25.10
C ILE A 65 17.17 -44.42 23.73
N LEU A 66 16.30 -43.53 23.25
CA LEU A 66 15.64 -43.60 21.95
C LEU A 66 16.42 -42.76 20.92
N LYS A 67 16.49 -43.26 19.68
CA LYS A 67 16.99 -42.50 18.52
C LYS A 67 15.83 -41.81 17.81
N CYS A 68 15.64 -40.53 18.11
CA CYS A 68 14.53 -39.73 17.61
C CYS A 68 14.89 -39.03 16.28
N PRO A 69 13.98 -38.95 15.30
CA PRO A 69 14.19 -38.12 14.11
C PRO A 69 14.21 -36.63 14.47
N LYS A 70 15.06 -35.84 13.80
CA LYS A 70 15.07 -34.37 13.94
C LYS A 70 13.91 -33.73 13.15
N CYS A 71 13.55 -32.53 13.54
CA CYS A 71 12.63 -31.67 12.80
C CYS A 71 13.33 -30.97 11.62
N PRO A 72 12.67 -30.84 10.46
CA PRO A 72 13.23 -30.17 9.30
C PRO A 72 13.37 -28.65 9.49
N PRO A 73 14.16 -27.96 8.65
CA PRO A 73 14.21 -26.50 8.59
C PRO A 73 12.81 -25.86 8.49
N GLY A 74 12.64 -24.69 9.11
CA GLY A 74 11.36 -23.98 9.21
C GLY A 74 10.41 -24.53 10.29
N THR A 75 10.83 -25.54 11.06
CA THR A 75 10.05 -26.16 12.14
C THR A 75 10.87 -26.34 13.43
N PHE A 76 10.19 -26.50 14.56
CA PHE A 76 10.78 -26.82 15.87
C PHE A 76 10.10 -28.03 16.51
N MET A 77 10.78 -28.66 17.46
CA MET A 77 10.25 -29.82 18.18
C MET A 77 9.24 -29.35 19.24
N SER A 78 7.97 -29.67 19.03
CA SER A 78 6.91 -29.41 20.02
C SER A 78 6.78 -30.54 21.04
N ALA A 79 7.19 -31.76 20.69
CA ALA A 79 7.27 -32.90 21.61
C ALA A 79 8.33 -33.92 21.17
N HIS A 80 8.98 -34.55 22.15
CA HIS A 80 9.94 -35.63 21.94
C HIS A 80 9.29 -36.88 21.33
N CYS A 81 10.11 -37.72 20.69
CA CYS A 81 9.67 -39.03 20.25
C CYS A 81 9.46 -39.98 21.44
N THR A 82 8.62 -41.00 21.25
CA THR A 82 8.49 -42.16 22.14
C THR A 82 8.88 -43.43 21.39
N ALA A 83 8.85 -44.59 22.05
CA ALA A 83 9.14 -45.88 21.40
C ALA A 83 8.24 -46.17 20.17
N THR A 84 7.05 -45.56 20.10
CA THR A 84 6.08 -45.79 19.02
C THR A 84 5.71 -44.54 18.23
N THR A 85 6.10 -43.34 18.69
CA THR A 85 5.74 -42.08 18.01
C THR A 85 7.00 -41.29 17.63
N PRO A 86 7.09 -40.74 16.40
CA PRO A 86 8.21 -39.90 16.01
C PRO A 86 8.14 -38.53 16.71
N THR A 87 9.26 -37.79 16.65
CA THR A 87 9.33 -36.40 17.11
C THR A 87 8.24 -35.56 16.47
N GLN A 88 7.50 -34.80 17.27
CA GLN A 88 6.48 -33.90 16.75
C GLN A 88 7.08 -32.54 16.43
N CYS A 89 6.87 -32.08 15.20
CA CYS A 89 7.40 -30.83 14.70
C CYS A 89 6.27 -29.85 14.39
N GLN A 90 6.46 -28.59 14.75
CA GLN A 90 5.55 -27.49 14.44
C GLN A 90 6.25 -26.38 13.67
N PRO A 91 5.54 -25.68 12.76
CA PRO A 91 6.13 -24.60 11.98
C PRO A 91 6.53 -23.42 12.86
N CYS A 92 7.58 -22.71 12.47
CA CYS A 92 7.94 -21.44 13.07
C CYS A 92 6.86 -20.38 12.82
N LYS A 93 6.66 -19.50 13.81
CA LYS A 93 5.84 -18.29 13.66
C LYS A 93 6.63 -17.21 12.93
N ASN A 94 5.95 -16.20 12.40
CA ASN A 94 6.60 -15.02 11.80
C ASN A 94 7.66 -14.43 12.73
N GLY A 95 8.80 -14.02 12.17
CA GLY A 95 9.95 -13.50 12.92
C GLY A 95 10.77 -14.55 13.68
N HIS A 96 10.60 -15.84 13.38
CA HIS A 96 11.38 -16.93 13.95
C HIS A 96 11.78 -17.94 12.86
N PHE A 97 12.92 -18.61 13.02
CA PHE A 97 13.45 -19.52 12.02
C PHE A 97 14.22 -20.70 12.64
N THR A 98 14.41 -21.73 11.82
CA THR A 98 15.39 -22.80 12.01
C THR A 98 15.91 -23.18 10.63
N ASP A 99 17.19 -22.93 10.37
CA ASP A 99 17.77 -23.15 9.02
C ASP A 99 18.25 -24.60 8.81
N LEU A 100 18.44 -25.34 9.91
CA LEU A 100 18.96 -26.71 9.89
C LEU A 100 18.01 -27.69 10.57
N TRP A 101 18.20 -28.98 10.29
CA TRP A 101 17.53 -30.07 10.98
C TRP A 101 17.84 -30.04 12.48
N ASN A 102 16.80 -29.93 13.31
CA ASN A 102 16.95 -29.54 14.71
C ASN A 102 16.07 -30.36 15.66
N TYR A 103 16.36 -30.26 16.96
CA TYR A 103 15.55 -30.81 18.05
C TYR A 103 15.20 -29.69 19.05
N LEU A 104 15.15 -28.45 18.57
CA LEU A 104 15.00 -27.27 19.42
C LEU A 104 13.56 -27.21 19.98
N PRO A 105 13.39 -26.89 21.27
CA PRO A 105 12.06 -26.81 21.88
C PRO A 105 11.25 -25.57 21.43
N ARG A 106 11.88 -24.65 20.69
CA ARG A 106 11.29 -23.46 20.07
C ARG A 106 12.14 -23.02 18.88
N CYS A 107 11.54 -22.34 17.91
CA CYS A 107 12.31 -21.72 16.84
C CYS A 107 13.24 -20.63 17.39
N LEU A 108 14.35 -20.40 16.70
CA LEU A 108 15.24 -19.29 17.00
C LEU A 108 14.53 -18.01 16.60
N TYR A 109 14.67 -16.96 17.40
CA TYR A 109 14.22 -15.64 16.99
C TYR A 109 15.02 -15.22 15.77
N CYS A 110 14.37 -14.61 14.78
CA CYS A 110 15.07 -13.86 13.75
C CYS A 110 15.73 -12.66 14.44
N ASN A 111 16.89 -12.91 15.05
CA ASN A 111 17.84 -11.86 15.30
C ASN A 111 18.51 -11.66 13.95
N ASP A 112 18.00 -10.70 13.19
CA ASP A 112 18.72 -10.19 12.04
C ASP A 112 19.99 -9.59 12.61
N LEU A 113 21.04 -10.42 12.66
CA LEU A 113 22.39 -9.96 12.89
C LEU A 113 22.68 -9.04 11.71
N CYS A 114 22.45 -7.74 11.87
CA CYS A 114 22.92 -6.68 10.98
C CYS A 114 24.45 -6.59 11.04
N THR A 115 25.12 -7.71 10.81
CA THR A 115 26.56 -7.78 10.60
C THR A 115 26.74 -7.87 9.10
N GLY A 116 27.54 -6.93 8.59
CA GLY A 116 27.70 -6.69 7.17
C GLY A 116 27.96 -7.95 6.34
N ASN A 117 27.60 -7.82 5.07
CA ASN A 117 27.88 -8.72 3.93
C ASN A 117 26.73 -9.65 3.49
N LEU A 118 25.53 -9.51 4.05
CA LEU A 118 24.32 -10.03 3.42
C LEU A 118 23.55 -8.86 2.82
N GLU A 119 23.54 -8.78 1.48
CA GLU A 119 22.60 -7.95 0.73
C GLU A 119 21.20 -8.51 0.98
N VAL A 120 20.59 -8.11 2.09
CA VAL A 120 19.14 -8.18 2.23
C VAL A 120 18.61 -7.08 1.33
N GLU A 121 17.91 -7.46 0.28
CA GLU A 121 17.30 -6.62 -0.76
C GLU A 121 16.25 -5.63 -0.20
N THR A 122 16.16 -5.41 1.11
CA THR A 122 15.18 -4.51 1.71
C THR A 122 15.74 -3.78 2.93
N GLU A 123 16.09 -2.51 2.71
CA GLU A 123 16.70 -1.55 3.65
C GLU A 123 15.71 -1.01 4.72
N CYS A 124 14.94 -1.86 5.41
CA CYS A 124 13.83 -1.38 6.25
C CYS A 124 14.09 -1.34 7.76
N PHE A 125 15.30 -1.62 8.27
CA PHE A 125 15.53 -1.79 9.72
C PHE A 125 16.76 -1.03 10.24
N TYR A 126 16.69 -0.54 11.49
CA TYR A 126 17.82 -0.02 12.27
C TYR A 126 17.97 -0.78 13.60
N SER A 127 19.19 -0.82 14.12
CA SER A 127 19.55 -1.44 15.38
C SER A 127 19.34 -0.49 16.55
N ALA A 128 18.54 -0.91 17.53
CA ALA A 128 18.40 -0.25 18.82
C ALA A 128 18.30 -1.32 19.93
N ASP A 129 19.16 -1.22 20.94
CA ASP A 129 19.19 -2.13 22.11
C ASP A 129 19.18 -3.63 21.74
N ASP A 130 20.00 -4.02 20.77
CA ASP A 130 20.11 -5.39 20.21
C ASP A 130 18.86 -5.89 19.44
N PHE A 131 17.89 -5.03 19.15
CA PHE A 131 16.73 -5.33 18.30
C PHE A 131 16.84 -4.64 16.93
N CYS A 132 16.33 -5.32 15.90
CA CYS A 132 16.07 -4.73 14.58
C CYS A 132 14.68 -4.12 14.56
N ILE A 133 14.60 -2.79 14.52
CA ILE A 133 13.36 -2.03 14.50
C ILE A 133 13.15 -1.48 13.10
N GLN A 134 11.93 -1.58 12.58
CA GLN A 134 11.62 -1.01 11.28
C GLN A 134 11.86 0.51 11.28
N HIS A 135 12.42 1.04 10.19
CA HIS A 135 12.54 2.48 10.01
C HIS A 135 11.15 3.14 10.06
N THR A 136 11.07 4.30 10.69
CA THR A 136 9.86 5.09 10.76
C THR A 136 9.48 5.59 9.37
N GLU A 137 8.25 5.30 8.97
CA GLU A 137 7.68 5.84 7.74
C GLU A 137 7.27 7.30 7.94
N CYS A 138 7.72 8.16 7.04
CA CYS A 138 7.25 9.53 6.94
C CYS A 138 5.89 9.52 6.26
N GLY A 139 4.84 9.79 7.04
CA GLY A 139 3.47 9.83 6.54
C GLY A 139 3.21 11.01 5.58
N PRO A 140 2.03 11.06 4.93
CA PRO A 140 1.67 12.14 4.02
C PRO A 140 1.85 13.53 4.64
N GLY A 141 2.39 14.48 3.88
CA GLY A 141 2.80 15.79 4.41
C GLY A 141 4.24 15.86 4.91
N TYR A 142 4.90 14.71 5.07
CA TYR A 142 6.28 14.58 5.52
C TYR A 142 7.08 13.75 4.53
N GLY A 143 8.34 14.09 4.38
CA GLY A 143 9.31 13.33 3.60
C GLY A 143 10.53 13.03 4.44
N VAL A 144 11.36 12.12 3.94
CA VAL A 144 12.62 11.76 4.58
C VAL A 144 13.58 12.95 4.52
N GLN A 145 14.00 13.42 5.69
CA GLN A 145 15.10 14.40 5.82
C GLN A 145 16.45 13.69 5.86
N THR A 146 16.51 12.60 6.61
CA THR A 146 17.72 11.78 6.74
C THR A 146 17.30 10.33 6.66
N LYS A 147 17.82 9.63 5.64
CA LYS A 147 17.57 8.20 5.43
C LYS A 147 18.07 7.43 6.65
N GLY A 148 17.25 6.50 7.14
CA GLY A 148 17.66 5.58 8.17
C GLY A 148 18.89 4.76 7.73
N THR A 149 19.75 4.45 8.69
CA THR A 149 20.89 3.57 8.51
C THR A 149 20.71 2.32 9.37
N GLN A 150 21.71 1.44 9.40
CA GLN A 150 21.71 0.29 10.31
C GLN A 150 21.74 0.69 11.79
N GLN A 151 22.12 1.93 12.12
CA GLN A 151 22.29 2.40 13.50
C GLN A 151 21.33 3.54 13.85
N THR A 152 20.73 4.17 12.85
CA THR A 152 19.89 5.35 13.03
C THR A 152 18.55 5.17 12.33
N ASN A 153 17.48 5.55 12.99
CA ASN A 153 16.16 5.55 12.40
C ASN A 153 16.04 6.64 11.31
N THR A 154 15.07 6.48 10.40
CA THR A 154 14.65 7.53 9.47
C THR A 154 14.16 8.75 10.22
N VAL A 155 14.63 9.93 9.81
CA VAL A 155 14.18 11.23 10.33
C VAL A 155 13.28 11.88 9.29
N CYS A 156 12.07 12.23 9.71
CA CYS A 156 11.07 12.86 8.85
C CYS A 156 11.04 14.37 9.06
N GLU A 157 10.88 15.11 7.97
CA GLU A 157 10.60 16.54 8.00
C GLU A 157 9.28 16.86 7.31
N LYS A 158 8.65 17.96 7.74
CA LYS A 158 7.46 18.47 7.07
C LYS A 158 7.87 19.02 5.70
N CYS A 159 7.12 18.68 4.65
CA CYS A 159 7.46 19.18 3.33
C CYS A 159 7.44 20.73 3.28
N PRO A 160 8.51 21.35 2.74
CA PRO A 160 8.58 22.80 2.59
C PRO A 160 7.60 23.30 1.53
N GLU A 161 7.41 24.62 1.47
CA GLU A 161 6.54 25.23 0.45
C GLU A 161 7.03 24.89 -0.97
N GLY A 162 6.10 24.53 -1.85
CA GLY A 162 6.41 24.05 -3.21
C GLY A 162 6.73 22.55 -3.29
N TYR A 163 6.64 21.81 -2.19
CA TYR A 163 6.88 20.36 -2.15
C TYR A 163 5.74 19.61 -1.44
N PHE A 164 5.61 18.31 -1.72
CA PHE A 164 4.60 17.43 -1.13
C PHE A 164 5.07 15.98 -0.95
N SER A 165 4.34 15.24 -0.13
CA SER A 165 4.40 13.77 -0.03
C SER A 165 2.98 13.24 0.20
N SER A 166 2.55 12.28 -0.62
CA SER A 166 1.19 11.72 -0.58
C SER A 166 1.09 10.32 0.02
N SER A 167 2.23 9.65 0.25
CA SER A 167 2.32 8.28 0.75
C SER A 167 3.11 8.23 2.06
N SER A 168 2.94 7.14 2.80
CA SER A 168 3.83 6.80 3.91
C SER A 168 5.04 6.04 3.37
N SER A 169 6.24 6.54 3.66
CA SER A 169 7.48 5.92 3.20
C SER A 169 8.65 6.21 4.12
N ALA A 170 9.49 5.20 4.36
CA ALA A 170 10.73 5.34 5.12
C ALA A 170 11.91 5.85 4.27
N VAL A 171 11.72 6.01 2.96
CA VAL A 171 12.77 6.38 2.00
C VAL A 171 12.42 7.57 1.11
N ASP A 172 11.14 7.86 0.89
CA ASP A 172 10.74 8.90 -0.07
C ASP A 172 10.96 10.31 0.49
N LEU A 173 11.62 11.14 -0.33
CA LEU A 173 11.80 12.57 -0.07
C LEU A 173 10.52 13.34 -0.42
N CYS A 174 10.42 14.58 0.05
CA CYS A 174 9.40 15.49 -0.45
C CYS A 174 9.63 15.78 -1.95
N VAL A 175 8.57 15.66 -2.74
CA VAL A 175 8.58 15.84 -4.19
C VAL A 175 8.17 17.27 -4.53
N LYS A 176 8.87 17.92 -5.46
CA LYS A 176 8.53 19.28 -5.91
C LYS A 176 7.18 19.25 -6.63
N HIS A 177 6.34 20.26 -6.39
CA HIS A 177 5.07 20.41 -7.10
C HIS A 177 5.28 20.51 -8.61
N GLN A 178 4.41 19.83 -9.36
CA GLN A 178 4.42 19.92 -10.81
C GLN A 178 4.00 21.30 -11.31
N GLU A 179 4.55 21.67 -12.46
CA GLU A 179 4.16 22.85 -13.22
C GLU A 179 3.20 22.43 -14.33
N CYS A 180 2.09 23.17 -14.50
CA CYS A 180 1.09 22.81 -15.50
C CYS A 180 1.61 23.08 -16.92
N SER A 181 1.38 22.12 -17.81
CA SER A 181 1.77 22.22 -19.22
C SER A 181 0.98 23.30 -19.96
N SER A 182 1.50 23.76 -21.10
CA SER A 182 0.81 24.70 -21.99
C SER A 182 -0.60 24.22 -22.35
N GLY A 183 -1.60 25.05 -22.08
CA GLY A 183 -3.01 24.73 -22.32
C GLY A 183 -3.74 24.10 -21.12
N GLN A 184 -3.02 23.76 -20.04
CA GLN A 184 -3.62 23.40 -18.76
C GLN A 184 -3.58 24.59 -17.80
N SER A 185 -4.52 24.59 -16.86
CA SER A 185 -4.61 25.56 -15.77
C SER A 185 -4.43 24.86 -14.42
N VAL A 186 -4.05 25.62 -13.40
CA VAL A 186 -4.01 25.14 -12.01
C VAL A 186 -5.45 25.02 -11.51
N LEU A 187 -6.01 23.81 -11.53
CA LEU A 187 -7.33 23.53 -10.98
C LEU A 187 -7.29 23.64 -9.46
N LEU A 188 -6.25 23.08 -8.83
CA LEU A 188 -6.02 23.20 -7.38
C LEU A 188 -4.53 23.36 -7.10
N THR A 189 -4.18 24.34 -6.27
CA THR A 189 -2.80 24.53 -5.82
C THR A 189 -2.35 23.36 -4.95
N GLY A 190 -1.12 22.90 -5.15
CA GLY A 190 -0.50 21.86 -4.32
C GLY A 190 -0.44 22.22 -2.84
N SER A 191 -0.36 21.21 -2.00
CA SER A 191 -0.18 21.31 -0.55
C SER A 191 0.96 20.41 -0.10
N ALA A 192 1.31 20.40 1.19
CA ALA A 192 2.30 19.44 1.69
C ALA A 192 1.87 17.97 1.48
N TYR A 193 0.58 17.70 1.32
CA TYR A 193 0.00 16.36 1.23
C TYR A 193 -0.34 15.91 -0.20
N SER A 194 -0.33 16.84 -1.16
CA SER A 194 -0.82 16.59 -2.51
C SER A 194 -0.15 17.50 -3.52
N ASP A 195 0.08 16.98 -4.72
CA ASP A 195 0.60 17.79 -5.82
C ASP A 195 -0.41 18.85 -6.27
N THR A 196 0.09 19.82 -7.04
CA THR A 196 -0.73 20.73 -7.84
C THR A 196 -1.57 19.91 -8.82
N VAL A 197 -2.87 20.19 -8.89
CA VAL A 197 -3.77 19.53 -9.84
C VAL A 197 -3.87 20.37 -11.09
N CYS A 198 -3.25 19.89 -12.16
CA CYS A 198 -3.28 20.51 -13.48
C CYS A 198 -4.40 19.91 -14.34
N GLY A 199 -5.07 20.75 -15.12
CA GLY A 199 -6.09 20.29 -16.06
C GLY A 199 -6.84 21.43 -16.74
N THR A 200 -7.81 21.08 -17.56
CA THR A 200 -8.74 22.03 -18.16
C THR A 200 -10.04 22.03 -17.39
N CYS A 201 -10.86 23.07 -17.56
CA CYS A 201 -12.19 23.07 -16.97
C CYS A 201 -13.03 21.88 -17.49
N GLU A 202 -12.87 21.50 -18.77
CA GLU A 202 -13.55 20.34 -19.33
C GLU A 202 -13.05 19.01 -18.77
N SER A 203 -11.74 18.85 -18.51
CA SER A 203 -11.25 17.62 -17.89
C SER A 203 -11.80 17.43 -16.47
N LEU A 204 -12.08 18.53 -15.76
CA LEU A 204 -12.77 18.50 -14.46
C LEU A 204 -14.28 18.24 -14.60
N ALA A 205 -14.92 18.85 -15.60
CA ALA A 205 -16.35 18.70 -15.86
C ALA A 205 -16.73 17.30 -16.36
N ASN A 206 -15.84 16.67 -17.13
CA ASN A 206 -15.96 15.28 -17.59
C ASN A 206 -15.72 14.26 -16.47
N GLY A 207 -15.21 14.71 -15.31
CA GLY A 207 -15.05 13.87 -14.13
C GLY A 207 -13.81 12.98 -14.15
N GLY A 208 -14.01 11.69 -13.90
CA GLY A 208 -12.93 10.69 -13.88
C GLY A 208 -11.82 10.99 -12.85
N GLU A 209 -10.57 10.72 -13.24
CA GLU A 209 -9.39 10.87 -12.37
C GLU A 209 -9.15 12.33 -11.96
N THR A 210 -9.31 13.28 -12.88
CA THR A 210 -9.14 14.72 -12.60
C THR A 210 -10.02 15.16 -11.43
N LEU A 211 -11.29 14.76 -11.43
CA LEU A 211 -12.22 15.10 -10.35
C LEU A 211 -11.85 14.42 -9.03
N ARG A 212 -11.44 13.15 -9.05
CA ARG A 212 -11.02 12.42 -7.86
C ARG A 212 -9.77 13.05 -7.23
N THR A 213 -8.77 13.37 -8.03
CA THR A 213 -7.52 14.02 -7.60
C THR A 213 -7.79 15.43 -7.08
N PHE A 214 -8.65 16.20 -7.77
CA PHE A 214 -9.09 17.52 -7.31
C PHE A 214 -9.77 17.45 -5.93
N LEU A 215 -10.72 16.54 -5.75
CA LEU A 215 -11.44 16.39 -4.47
C LEU A 215 -10.50 15.90 -3.37
N SER A 216 -9.63 14.92 -3.65
CA SER A 216 -8.62 14.41 -2.71
C SER A 216 -7.70 15.54 -2.23
N GLY A 217 -7.12 16.30 -3.15
CA GLY A 217 -6.29 17.46 -2.83
C GLY A 217 -7.07 18.52 -2.05
N PHE A 218 -8.33 18.77 -2.39
CA PHE A 218 -9.16 19.75 -1.69
C PHE A 218 -9.36 19.37 -0.22
N PHE A 219 -9.67 18.10 0.07
CA PHE A 219 -9.84 17.62 1.44
C PHE A 219 -8.55 17.63 2.25
N HIS A 220 -7.40 17.36 1.63
CA HIS A 220 -6.09 17.47 2.28
C HIS A 220 -5.73 18.91 2.62
N ALA A 221 -5.96 19.84 1.69
CA ALA A 221 -5.66 21.26 1.88
C ALA A 221 -6.53 21.91 2.97
N HIS A 222 -7.72 21.37 3.23
CA HIS A 222 -8.69 21.98 4.14
C HIS A 222 -8.88 21.17 5.43
N ARG A 223 -8.34 21.69 6.54
CA ARG A 223 -8.45 21.03 7.85
C ARG A 223 -9.88 21.06 8.40
N MET A 224 -10.38 19.89 8.80
CA MET A 224 -11.63 19.73 9.55
C MET A 224 -11.35 19.29 10.99
N ARG A 225 -12.26 19.65 11.92
CA ARG A 225 -12.25 19.08 13.27
C ARG A 225 -12.63 17.60 13.21
N VAL A 226 -11.91 16.75 13.92
CA VAL A 226 -12.12 15.28 13.97
C VAL A 226 -13.59 14.90 14.13
N GLY A 227 -14.33 15.53 15.06
CA GLY A 227 -15.75 15.23 15.26
C GLY A 227 -16.63 15.49 14.04
N LYS A 228 -16.29 16.49 13.21
CA LYS A 228 -16.99 16.77 11.95
C LYS A 228 -16.61 15.77 10.86
N ILE A 229 -15.34 15.35 10.80
CA ILE A 229 -14.87 14.29 9.89
C ILE A 229 -15.61 12.99 10.18
N LYS A 230 -15.69 12.58 11.46
CA LYS A 230 -16.45 11.39 11.86
C LYS A 230 -17.91 11.45 11.38
N LYS A 231 -18.59 12.57 11.63
CA LYS A 231 -19.98 12.79 11.19
C LYS A 231 -20.13 12.68 9.67
N PHE A 232 -19.20 13.29 8.92
CA PHE A 232 -19.20 13.25 7.46
C PHE A 232 -18.94 11.83 6.93
N VAL A 233 -17.92 11.14 7.44
CA VAL A 233 -17.58 9.76 7.08
C VAL A 233 -18.75 8.82 7.37
N SER A 234 -19.39 8.91 8.54
CA SER A 234 -20.58 8.11 8.86
C SER A 234 -21.73 8.35 7.88
N LYS A 235 -21.97 9.61 7.47
CA LYS A 235 -22.99 9.92 6.45
C LYS A 235 -22.62 9.42 5.05
N CYS A 236 -21.34 9.51 4.66
CA CYS A 236 -20.84 8.94 3.41
C CYS A 236 -21.00 7.42 3.39
N GLN A 237 -20.70 6.75 4.50
CA GLN A 237 -20.85 5.29 4.68
C GLN A 237 -22.33 4.87 4.67
N LEU A 238 -23.22 5.60 5.33
CA LEU A 238 -24.68 5.34 5.25
C LEU A 238 -25.20 5.50 3.81
N ASN A 239 -24.74 6.53 3.09
CA ASN A 239 -25.09 6.72 1.69
C ASN A 239 -24.50 5.62 0.78
N HIS A 240 -23.38 5.00 1.16
CA HIS A 240 -22.77 3.88 0.45
C HIS A 240 -23.53 2.56 0.65
N CYS A 241 -24.04 2.25 1.86
CA CYS A 241 -24.84 1.04 2.07
C CYS A 241 -26.27 1.15 1.50
N LEU A 242 -26.79 2.34 1.22
CA LEU A 242 -28.11 2.53 0.56
C LEU A 242 -28.10 2.28 -0.95
N LEU A 243 -26.93 2.14 -1.58
CA LEU A 243 -26.76 1.97 -3.04
C LEU A 243 -26.14 0.63 -3.45
N ALA A 244 -25.81 -0.23 -2.49
CA ALA A 244 -25.33 -1.57 -2.78
C ALA A 244 -26.51 -2.44 -3.24
N THR A 245 -26.86 -2.36 -4.52
CA THR A 245 -27.75 -3.33 -5.20
C THR A 245 -26.99 -4.54 -5.74
N ASP A 246 -25.67 -4.62 -5.55
CA ASP A 246 -24.87 -5.79 -5.93
C ASP A 246 -24.57 -6.69 -4.73
N THR A 247 -25.16 -7.89 -4.81
CA THR A 247 -25.22 -8.94 -3.79
C THR A 247 -23.90 -9.72 -3.58
N SER A 248 -22.72 -9.12 -3.81
CA SER A 248 -21.44 -9.86 -3.72
C SER A 248 -20.37 -9.26 -2.79
N LEU A 249 -20.58 -8.06 -2.23
CA LEU A 249 -19.73 -7.54 -1.16
C LEU A 249 -20.58 -7.11 0.04
N PRO A 250 -20.54 -7.86 1.17
CA PRO A 250 -21.15 -7.39 2.42
C PRO A 250 -20.55 -6.04 2.77
N CYS A 251 -21.35 -5.07 3.24
CA CYS A 251 -20.83 -3.91 3.96
C CYS A 251 -19.99 -4.47 5.12
N GLN A 252 -18.67 -4.61 4.92
CA GLN A 252 -17.75 -5.05 5.95
C GLN A 252 -17.92 -4.02 7.04
N LYS A 253 -18.39 -4.44 8.22
CA LYS A 253 -18.47 -3.59 9.40
C LYS A 253 -17.06 -3.07 9.64
N ARG A 254 -16.71 -1.93 9.04
CA ARG A 254 -15.45 -1.25 9.34
C ARG A 254 -15.51 -0.98 10.83
N GLY A 255 -14.46 -1.43 11.53
CA GLY A 255 -14.38 -1.39 12.98
C GLY A 255 -14.58 0.01 13.55
N PRO A 256 -14.49 0.16 14.88
CA PRO A 256 -14.69 1.44 15.55
C PRO A 256 -13.91 2.57 14.88
N ILE A 257 -14.60 3.67 14.57
CA ILE A 257 -14.06 4.84 13.89
C ILE A 257 -12.93 5.44 14.74
N SER A 258 -11.70 5.43 14.19
CA SER A 258 -10.48 5.90 14.85
C SER A 258 -10.64 7.30 15.46
N PRO A 259 -10.08 7.58 16.65
CA PRO A 259 -10.04 8.93 17.21
C PRO A 259 -9.07 9.86 16.47
N ASN A 260 -8.13 9.30 15.69
CA ASN A 260 -7.06 10.06 15.06
C ASN A 260 -7.49 10.64 13.71
N ARG A 261 -6.94 11.80 13.36
CA ARG A 261 -7.32 12.56 12.16
C ARG A 261 -6.89 11.87 10.87
N GLU A 262 -5.66 11.34 10.81
CA GLU A 262 -5.10 10.71 9.61
C GLU A 262 -5.95 9.51 9.13
N PRO A 263 -6.25 8.49 9.96
CA PRO A 263 -7.10 7.37 9.53
C PRO A 263 -8.49 7.80 9.04
N LEU A 264 -9.03 8.90 9.57
CA LEU A 264 -10.33 9.42 9.14
C LEU A 264 -10.27 10.11 7.77
N MET A 265 -9.15 10.77 7.48
CA MET A 265 -8.92 11.33 6.14
C MET A 265 -8.73 10.20 5.14
N ASP A 266 -7.99 9.14 5.48
CA ASP A 266 -7.80 7.98 4.62
C ASP A 266 -9.13 7.33 4.23
N HIS A 267 -10.10 7.28 5.16
CA HIS A 267 -11.46 6.82 4.83
C HIS A 267 -12.17 7.69 3.79
N ILE A 268 -11.98 9.02 3.83
CA ILE A 268 -12.56 9.92 2.83
C ILE A 268 -11.86 9.69 1.48
N ILE A 269 -10.54 9.61 1.46
CA ILE A 269 -9.77 9.42 0.23
C ILE A 269 -10.07 8.06 -0.41
N ASP A 270 -10.14 6.98 0.38
CA ASP A 270 -10.55 5.65 -0.08
C ASP A 270 -11.95 5.65 -0.68
N TRP A 271 -12.88 6.39 -0.08
CA TRP A 271 -14.23 6.56 -0.63
C TRP A 271 -14.21 7.36 -1.92
N LEU A 272 -13.45 8.47 -1.99
CA LEU A 272 -13.30 9.29 -3.20
C LEU A 272 -12.68 8.51 -4.35
N ALA A 273 -11.82 7.52 -4.08
CA ALA A 273 -11.24 6.66 -5.11
C ALA A 273 -12.26 5.68 -5.71
N LYS A 274 -13.26 5.25 -4.93
CA LYS A 274 -14.20 4.17 -5.32
C LYS A 274 -15.61 4.64 -5.67
N ALA A 275 -16.03 5.81 -5.19
CA ALA A 275 -17.41 6.28 -5.35
C ALA A 275 -17.77 6.52 -6.82
N PRO A 276 -19.02 6.25 -7.23
CA PRO A 276 -19.50 6.59 -8.57
C PRO A 276 -19.52 8.11 -8.76
N GLU A 277 -19.35 8.57 -10.00
CA GLU A 277 -19.10 9.99 -10.30
C GLU A 277 -20.28 10.90 -9.92
N GLU A 278 -21.51 10.40 -10.06
CA GLU A 278 -22.74 11.08 -9.68
C GLU A 278 -22.75 11.42 -8.18
N LYS A 279 -22.04 10.64 -7.36
CA LYS A 279 -21.87 10.90 -5.92
C LYS A 279 -20.77 11.91 -5.66
N LEU A 280 -19.70 11.88 -6.44
CA LEU A 280 -18.63 12.87 -6.35
C LEU A 280 -19.14 14.28 -6.63
N ARG A 281 -20.02 14.44 -7.64
CA ARG A 281 -20.63 15.74 -7.98
C ARG A 281 -21.52 16.30 -6.85
N LYS A 282 -22.09 15.42 -6.01
CA LYS A 282 -22.95 15.80 -4.86
C LYS A 282 -22.19 16.06 -3.57
N ILE A 283 -20.85 16.04 -3.57
CA ILE A 283 -20.05 16.32 -2.37
C ILE A 283 -20.35 17.69 -1.74
N PRO A 284 -20.51 18.80 -2.50
CA PRO A 284 -20.91 20.08 -1.91
C PRO A 284 -22.20 19.99 -1.08
N ASP A 285 -23.19 19.25 -1.56
CA ASP A 285 -24.46 19.04 -0.85
C ASP A 285 -24.29 18.11 0.34
N MET A 286 -23.50 17.05 0.21
CA MET A 286 -23.18 16.13 1.30
C MET A 286 -22.44 16.83 2.45
N LEU A 287 -21.54 17.76 2.13
CA LEU A 287 -20.86 18.61 3.10
C LEU A 287 -21.87 19.51 3.82
N THR A 288 -22.75 20.17 3.06
CA THR A 288 -23.82 21.03 3.61
C THR A 288 -24.74 20.24 4.54
N ALA A 289 -25.22 19.08 4.10
CA ALA A 289 -26.04 18.17 4.90
C ALA A 289 -25.32 17.65 6.16
N SER A 290 -23.99 17.73 6.21
CA SER A 290 -23.16 17.30 7.36
C SER A 290 -22.77 18.45 8.29
N ASP A 291 -23.39 19.62 8.15
CA ASP A 291 -23.04 20.86 8.85
C ASP A 291 -21.58 21.28 8.61
N LEU A 292 -21.05 21.01 7.42
CA LEU A 292 -19.73 21.43 6.93
C LEU A 292 -19.86 22.60 5.93
N ASN A 293 -20.78 23.54 6.20
CA ASN A 293 -21.10 24.66 5.30
C ASN A 293 -19.86 25.44 4.87
N SER A 294 -18.96 25.82 5.80
CA SER A 294 -17.73 26.54 5.43
C SER A 294 -16.84 25.77 4.45
N MET A 295 -16.82 24.44 4.51
CA MET A 295 -16.07 23.62 3.56
C MET A 295 -16.80 23.48 2.23
N ALA A 296 -18.12 23.30 2.26
CA ALA A 296 -18.95 23.30 1.05
C ALA A 296 -18.78 24.61 0.28
N GLU A 297 -18.80 25.76 0.97
CA GLU A 297 -18.61 27.07 0.36
C GLU A 297 -17.22 27.26 -0.24
N LYS A 298 -16.16 26.78 0.43
CA LYS A 298 -14.81 26.81 -0.14
C LYS A 298 -14.69 25.96 -1.40
N LEU A 299 -15.34 24.79 -1.42
CA LEU A 299 -15.35 23.90 -2.58
C LEU A 299 -16.10 24.54 -3.76
N LYS A 300 -17.33 25.02 -3.50
CA LYS A 300 -18.16 25.72 -4.50
C LYS A 300 -17.44 26.95 -5.05
N LYS A 301 -16.86 27.77 -4.18
CA LYS A 301 -16.08 28.95 -4.58
C LYS A 301 -14.94 28.56 -5.53
N ARG A 302 -14.17 27.52 -5.21
CA ARG A 302 -13.06 27.10 -6.06
C ARG A 302 -13.52 26.59 -7.43
N LEU A 303 -14.60 25.80 -7.46
CA LEU A 303 -15.21 25.36 -8.73
C LEU A 303 -15.71 26.55 -9.56
N HIS A 304 -16.28 27.56 -8.90
CA HIS A 304 -16.77 28.76 -9.56
C HIS A 304 -15.63 29.59 -10.17
N GLU A 305 -14.50 29.74 -9.46
CA GLU A 305 -13.28 30.38 -9.99
C GLU A 305 -12.78 29.68 -11.27
N ILE A 306 -12.75 28.34 -11.29
CA ILE A 306 -12.33 27.54 -12.45
C ILE A 306 -13.27 27.76 -13.65
N LYS A 307 -14.58 27.81 -13.38
CA LYS A 307 -15.60 28.08 -14.41
C LYS A 307 -15.52 29.51 -14.95
N GLN A 308 -15.32 30.50 -14.08
CA GLN A 308 -15.19 31.90 -14.49
C GLN A 308 -13.98 32.11 -15.40
N GLN A 309 -12.88 31.39 -15.16
CA GLN A 309 -11.70 31.42 -16.03
C GLN A 309 -11.95 30.79 -17.41
N ASN A 310 -13.02 30.01 -17.57
CA ASN A 310 -13.36 29.27 -18.79
C ASN A 310 -14.87 29.36 -19.08
N PRO A 311 -15.37 30.48 -19.63
CA PRO A 311 -16.82 30.74 -19.74
C PRO A 311 -17.60 29.74 -20.60
N ASN A 312 -16.93 29.04 -21.54
CA ASN A 312 -17.53 28.01 -22.37
C ASN A 312 -17.56 26.62 -21.71
N CYS A 313 -17.15 26.51 -20.44
CA CYS A 313 -16.99 25.24 -19.76
C CYS A 313 -18.33 24.60 -19.37
N SER A 314 -18.46 23.30 -19.60
CA SER A 314 -19.63 22.48 -19.26
C SER A 314 -19.81 22.21 -17.76
N LEU A 315 -18.88 22.66 -16.90
CA LEU A 315 -18.91 22.40 -15.45
C LEU A 315 -20.22 22.91 -14.81
N THR A 316 -21.03 21.98 -14.33
CA THR A 316 -22.25 22.24 -13.57
C THR A 316 -21.90 22.36 -12.09
N ILE A 317 -22.06 23.57 -11.54
CA ILE A 317 -22.02 23.80 -10.10
C ILE A 317 -23.49 23.94 -9.72
N ASP A 318 -24.06 22.97 -9.03
CA ASP A 318 -25.44 23.08 -8.56
C ASP A 318 -25.51 24.24 -7.56
N GLU A 319 -25.97 25.40 -8.05
CA GLU A 319 -26.24 26.60 -7.26
C GLU A 319 -27.55 26.40 -6.49
N GLY A 320 -27.52 25.53 -5.48
CA GLY A 320 -28.48 25.61 -4.39
C GLY A 320 -28.28 26.92 -3.63
N SER A 321 -29.03 27.95 -4.05
CA SER A 321 -29.34 29.20 -3.34
C SER A 321 -28.19 29.97 -2.68
N PHE A 322 -27.38 30.64 -3.50
CA PHE A 322 -26.67 31.85 -3.07
C PHE A 322 -27.63 33.05 -3.11
N SER A 323 -28.59 33.10 -2.18
CA SER A 323 -29.23 34.38 -1.84
C SER A 323 -28.61 34.89 -0.54
N HIS A 324 -27.63 35.78 -0.72
CA HIS A 324 -27.38 36.96 0.11
C HIS A 324 -27.97 36.92 1.52
N CYS A 325 -27.30 36.25 2.47
CA CYS A 325 -27.67 36.38 3.88
C CYS A 325 -27.01 37.65 4.44
N GLN A 326 -27.60 38.80 4.11
CA GLN A 326 -27.39 40.03 4.85
C GLN A 326 -28.12 39.92 6.20
N THR A 327 -27.39 40.30 7.25
CA THR A 327 -27.82 40.64 8.62
C THR A 327 -28.10 39.50 9.64
N GLN A 328 -27.55 39.74 10.83
CA GLN A 328 -27.21 38.79 11.89
C GLN A 328 -28.36 38.53 12.88
N GLU A 329 -29.61 38.80 12.51
CA GLU A 329 -30.74 38.81 13.46
C GLU A 329 -31.70 37.61 13.35
N GLN A 330 -31.71 36.84 12.26
CA GLN A 330 -32.68 35.74 12.08
C GLN A 330 -32.33 34.43 12.79
N TRP A 331 -31.10 34.21 13.26
CA TRP A 331 -30.71 32.97 13.95
C TRP A 331 -31.30 32.82 15.37
N ARG A 332 -31.88 33.87 15.96
CA ARG A 332 -32.43 33.82 17.33
C ARG A 332 -33.88 33.34 17.41
N MET A 333 -34.65 33.33 16.32
CA MET A 333 -36.06 32.93 16.39
C MET A 333 -36.32 31.44 16.13
N SER A 334 -35.47 30.74 15.38
CA SER A 334 -35.68 29.32 15.03
C SER A 334 -35.43 28.30 16.16
N ARG A 335 -35.02 28.73 17.36
CA ARG A 335 -34.89 27.82 18.52
C ARG A 335 -36.13 27.73 19.41
N ARG A 336 -37.20 28.50 19.14
CA ARG A 336 -38.41 28.50 20.00
C ARG A 336 -39.66 27.87 19.42
N LEU A 337 -39.66 27.41 18.17
CA LEU A 337 -40.84 26.80 17.57
C LEU A 337 -40.49 25.46 16.91
N LEU A 338 -40.19 24.47 17.75
CA LEU A 338 -40.32 23.06 17.37
C LEU A 338 -41.80 22.71 17.46
N GLY A 339 -42.49 22.74 16.32
CA GLY A 339 -43.86 22.31 16.23
C GLY A 339 -44.53 22.76 14.96
N LYS A 340 -44.61 21.83 14.00
CA LYS A 340 -45.43 21.78 12.78
C LYS A 340 -44.66 21.99 11.47
N CYS A 341 -44.81 20.97 10.63
CA CYS A 341 -44.42 20.94 9.23
C CYS A 341 -45.00 22.14 8.48
N CYS A 342 -44.13 22.89 7.81
CA CYS A 342 -44.50 23.57 6.57
C CYS A 342 -43.55 23.06 5.49
N GLN A 343 -44.12 22.33 4.52
CA GLN A 343 -43.54 22.25 3.19
C GLN A 343 -43.32 23.68 2.71
N VAL A 344 -42.10 24.01 2.34
CA VAL A 344 -41.83 25.13 1.45
C VAL A 344 -41.18 24.51 0.23
N THR A 345 -41.97 24.40 -0.82
CA THR A 345 -41.52 24.35 -2.21
C THR A 345 -40.62 25.54 -2.47
N CYS A 346 -39.41 25.29 -2.95
CA CYS A 346 -38.67 26.20 -3.81
C CYS A 346 -38.65 25.59 -5.20
#